data_AF-A0AAV6GEH2-F1
#
_entry.id   AF-A0AAV6GEH2-F1
#
_cell.length_a   1.000
_cell.length_b   1.000
_cell.length_c   1.000
_cell.angle_alpha   90.00
_cell.angle_beta   90.00
_cell.angle_gamma   90.00
#
_symmetry.space_group_name_H-M   'P 1'
#
loop_
_entity.id
_entity.type
_entity.pdbx_description
1 polymer ?
#
loop_
_entity_poly.entity_id
_entity_poly.type
_entity_poly.pdbx_seq_one_letter_code
_entity_poly.pdbx_strand_id
1 'polypeptide(L)'
;MNDPGHNQRRRLRQCASVILPVPSLQSIPLPGIMDPDGRVDESRLRKYIFKNGGVLPRERAQVWQFLFGMYPSNSTARERPLIQEQMVARYQVMKKKWQHVFPGAVCLQLNGTDAELVAAVKFFHQRQIQIQNEASQLPEEVRERMSFLELQAQVLLQRVTFNVAELQEAIRIIDKDVPRTDRDLTYYLDEGLGNLLVLRDILITYAAFHPDVSYAQGMNDLCSRFLVVLDSEVETFWSFSCYMENFSKDFHADGLHRKIELEAALLKELDPLLHAHLVTDNMDRFTFCHRWLLLGFQREFEHCEALRLFEVLRCDYLELISQQVEQARYQERLVQNQTTGKTLNLI
;
A
#
# COMPACT_ATOMS: atom_id res chain seq x y z
N MET A 1 -29.84 4.09 -49.88
CA MET A 1 -30.68 3.36 -48.92
C MET A 1 -29.83 2.23 -48.37
N ASN A 2 -29.13 2.46 -47.26
CA ASN A 2 -28.38 1.43 -46.54
C ASN A 2 -28.92 1.38 -45.12
N ASP A 3 -29.38 0.20 -44.74
CA ASP A 3 -30.02 -0.13 -43.47
C ASP A 3 -28.94 -0.33 -42.38
N PRO A 4 -28.97 0.40 -41.26
CA PRO A 4 -27.97 0.28 -40.20
C PRO A 4 -28.52 -0.57 -39.06
N GLY A 5 -28.13 -1.83 -38.97
CA GLY A 5 -28.70 -2.70 -37.95
C GLY A 5 -27.88 -3.94 -37.65
N HIS A 6 -26.64 -3.78 -37.14
CA HIS A 6 -25.96 -4.80 -36.33
C HIS A 6 -24.92 -4.14 -35.41
N ASN A 7 -25.40 -3.34 -34.46
CA ASN A 7 -24.60 -2.85 -33.34
C ASN A 7 -24.87 -3.76 -32.12
N GLN A 8 -24.26 -4.95 -32.13
CA GLN A 8 -24.48 -5.98 -31.12
C GLN A 8 -23.58 -5.70 -29.90
N ARG A 9 -24.13 -4.89 -28.99
CA ARG A 9 -23.98 -4.93 -27.53
C ARG A 9 -22.75 -5.69 -27.00
N ARG A 10 -21.56 -5.06 -27.04
CA ARG A 10 -20.59 -5.25 -25.96
C ARG A 10 -21.16 -4.54 -24.73
N ARG A 11 -21.83 -5.30 -23.86
CA ARG A 11 -22.09 -4.86 -22.49
C ARG A 11 -20.72 -4.62 -21.84
N LEU A 12 -20.25 -3.38 -21.88
CA LEU A 12 -19.26 -2.87 -20.96
C LEU A 12 -19.82 -3.17 -19.57
N ARG A 13 -19.28 -4.20 -18.91
CA ARG A 13 -19.42 -4.34 -17.46
C ARG A 13 -18.67 -3.15 -16.89
N GLN A 14 -19.35 -2.03 -16.74
CA GLN A 14 -18.87 -0.87 -16.02
C GLN A 14 -18.61 -1.33 -14.60
N CYS A 15 -17.35 -1.63 -14.28
CA CYS A 15 -16.90 -1.53 -12.90
C CYS A 15 -17.17 -0.08 -12.49
N ALA A 16 -17.89 0.08 -11.37
CA ALA A 16 -18.29 1.39 -10.86
C ALA A 16 -17.06 2.31 -10.82
N SER A 17 -17.23 3.53 -11.35
CA SER A 17 -16.20 4.56 -11.30
C SER A 17 -15.75 4.73 -9.86
N VAL A 18 -14.46 4.50 -9.60
CA VAL A 18 -13.80 4.98 -8.38
C VAL A 18 -13.67 6.50 -8.53
N ILE A 19 -14.81 7.20 -8.51
CA ILE A 19 -14.88 8.64 -8.59
C ILE A 19 -15.99 9.06 -7.64
N LEU A 20 -15.58 9.28 -6.41
CA LEU A 20 -15.91 10.44 -5.58
C LEU A 20 -14.81 10.47 -4.52
N PRO A 21 -14.07 11.58 -4.32
CA PRO A 21 -13.24 11.72 -3.14
C PRO A 21 -14.19 11.71 -1.94
N VAL A 22 -14.34 10.54 -1.31
CA VAL A 22 -15.07 10.46 -0.05
C VAL A 22 -14.19 11.21 0.95
N PRO A 23 -14.73 12.20 1.69
CA PRO A 23 -13.95 12.90 2.70
C PRO A 23 -13.32 11.86 3.63
N SER A 24 -11.99 11.85 3.71
CA SER A 24 -11.17 10.81 4.33
C SER A 24 -11.32 10.68 5.85
N LEU A 25 -12.30 11.38 6.42
CA LEU A 25 -12.59 11.46 7.86
C LEU A 25 -13.93 10.83 8.25
N GLN A 26 -14.61 10.15 7.32
CA GLN A 26 -15.88 9.47 7.62
C GLN A 26 -15.67 8.17 8.43
N SER A 27 -16.68 7.84 9.24
CA SER A 27 -16.76 6.58 9.99
C SER A 27 -16.71 5.38 9.03
N ILE A 28 -16.02 4.31 9.42
CA ILE A 28 -16.10 3.03 8.72
C ILE A 28 -17.58 2.58 8.76
N PRO A 29 -18.22 2.34 7.60
CA PRO A 29 -19.65 1.99 7.52
C PRO A 29 -19.92 0.52 7.90
N LEU A 30 -19.21 -0.01 8.89
CA LEU A 30 -19.29 -1.40 9.33
C LEU A 30 -19.86 -1.46 10.77
N PRO A 31 -21.06 -2.04 10.96
CA PRO A 31 -21.74 -2.03 12.24
C PRO A 31 -20.92 -2.64 13.39
N GLY A 32 -20.75 -1.86 14.46
CA GLY A 32 -20.11 -2.29 15.70
C GLY A 32 -18.59 -2.40 15.64
N ILE A 33 -17.95 -2.00 14.53
CA ILE A 33 -16.48 -1.92 14.43
C ILE A 33 -15.94 -0.66 15.10
N MET A 34 -16.72 0.43 15.06
CA MET A 34 -16.34 1.68 15.72
C MET A 34 -17.13 1.92 17.02
N ASP A 35 -16.44 2.50 18.01
CA ASP A 35 -17.06 3.06 19.22
C ASP A 35 -17.69 4.45 18.93
N PRO A 36 -18.45 5.04 19.88
CA PRO A 36 -19.03 6.38 19.70
C PRO A 36 -18.03 7.52 19.50
N ASP A 37 -16.77 7.36 19.96
CA ASP A 37 -15.69 8.32 19.75
C ASP A 37 -14.99 8.13 18.39
N GLY A 38 -15.34 7.08 17.66
CA GLY A 38 -14.80 6.71 16.35
C GLY A 38 -13.50 5.91 16.40
N ARG A 39 -13.17 5.26 17.53
CA ARG A 39 -12.06 4.30 17.64
C ARG A 39 -12.46 2.95 17.04
N VAL A 40 -11.50 2.22 16.49
CA VAL A 40 -11.71 0.95 15.78
C VAL A 40 -11.36 -0.25 16.67
N ASP A 41 -12.30 -1.19 16.80
CA ASP A 41 -12.02 -2.53 17.32
C ASP A 41 -11.30 -3.35 16.24
N GLU A 42 -9.98 -3.42 16.37
CA GLU A 42 -9.09 -4.09 15.42
C GLU A 42 -9.38 -5.59 15.32
N SER A 43 -9.67 -6.26 16.44
CA SER A 43 -9.99 -7.69 16.45
C SER A 43 -11.27 -7.97 15.68
N ARG A 44 -12.29 -7.12 15.87
CA ARG A 44 -13.55 -7.23 15.14
C ARG A 44 -13.39 -6.89 13.66
N LEU A 45 -12.57 -5.90 13.32
CA LEU A 45 -12.26 -5.54 11.93
C LEU A 45 -11.56 -6.69 11.19
N ARG A 46 -10.48 -7.23 11.75
CA ARG A 46 -9.73 -8.35 11.16
C ARG A 46 -10.62 -9.58 10.97
N LYS A 47 -11.45 -9.90 11.97
CA LYS A 47 -12.44 -10.98 11.89
C LYS A 47 -13.48 -10.74 10.79
N TYR A 48 -13.96 -9.51 10.65
CA TYR A 48 -14.92 -9.15 9.61
C TYR A 48 -14.31 -9.34 8.21
N ILE A 49 -13.12 -8.79 7.98
CA ILE A 49 -12.41 -8.90 6.69
C ILE A 49 -12.22 -10.37 6.32
N PHE A 50 -11.67 -11.17 7.23
CA PHE A 50 -11.39 -12.57 6.98
C PHE A 50 -12.66 -13.38 6.67
N LYS A 51 -13.71 -13.24 7.50
CA LYS A 51 -14.93 -14.04 7.37
C LYS A 51 -15.79 -13.68 6.15
N ASN A 52 -15.72 -12.44 5.68
CA ASN A 52 -16.48 -11.98 4.53
C ASN A 52 -15.68 -12.03 3.21
N GLY A 53 -14.41 -12.44 3.25
CA GLY A 53 -13.55 -12.53 2.08
C GLY A 53 -13.14 -11.15 1.53
N GLY A 54 -12.90 -10.18 2.43
CA GLY A 54 -12.60 -8.79 2.10
C GLY A 54 -13.71 -7.82 2.50
N VAL A 55 -13.62 -6.58 2.00
CA VAL A 55 -14.63 -5.53 2.23
C VAL A 55 -15.26 -5.04 0.92
N LEU A 56 -16.43 -4.39 1.01
CA LEU A 56 -17.10 -3.86 -0.16
C LEU A 56 -16.33 -2.65 -0.75
N PRO A 57 -16.41 -2.41 -2.07
CA PRO A 57 -15.66 -1.32 -2.69
C PRO A 57 -15.85 0.07 -2.06
N ARG A 58 -17.07 0.38 -1.61
CA ARG A 58 -17.41 1.67 -0.98
C ARG A 58 -16.83 1.86 0.43
N GLU A 59 -16.37 0.79 1.06
CA GLU A 59 -15.88 0.77 2.45
C GLU A 59 -14.35 0.71 2.48
N ARG A 60 -13.74 0.39 1.33
CA ARG A 60 -12.35 -0.01 1.21
C ARG A 60 -11.40 1.09 1.63
N ALA A 61 -11.59 2.31 1.12
CA ALA A 61 -10.73 3.44 1.44
C ALA A 61 -10.68 3.68 2.96
N GLN A 62 -11.83 3.72 3.63
CA GLN A 62 -11.92 3.95 5.07
C GLN A 62 -11.35 2.78 5.87
N VAL A 63 -11.55 1.54 5.43
CA VAL A 63 -10.96 0.36 6.08
C VAL A 63 -9.44 0.36 5.95
N TRP A 64 -8.91 0.71 4.78
CA TRP A 64 -7.47 0.68 4.49
C TRP A 64 -6.68 1.69 5.32
N GLN A 65 -7.30 2.82 5.66
CA GLN A 65 -6.72 3.80 6.60
C GLN A 65 -6.36 3.20 7.97
N PHE A 66 -7.02 2.12 8.40
CA PHE A 66 -6.70 1.43 9.65
C PHE A 66 -5.98 0.10 9.41
N LEU A 67 -6.40 -0.68 8.40
CA LEU A 67 -5.83 -1.99 8.09
C LEU A 67 -4.32 -1.93 7.83
N PHE A 68 -3.87 -0.86 7.19
CA PHE A 68 -2.45 -0.65 6.86
C PHE A 68 -1.75 0.35 7.77
N GLY A 69 -2.33 0.65 8.94
CA GLY A 69 -1.63 1.37 10.01
C GLY A 69 -1.47 2.88 9.82
N MET A 70 -2.10 3.49 8.82
CA MET A 70 -2.06 4.94 8.62
C MET A 70 -2.67 5.69 9.82
N TYR A 71 -3.81 5.24 10.34
CA TYR A 71 -4.37 5.71 11.60
C TYR A 71 -4.28 4.64 12.68
N PRO A 72 -3.84 5.01 13.90
CA PRO A 72 -3.95 4.13 15.06
C PRO A 72 -5.41 3.72 15.31
N SER A 73 -5.64 2.44 15.62
CA SER A 73 -6.98 1.91 15.92
C SER A 73 -7.63 2.60 17.13
N ASN A 74 -6.83 3.08 18.08
CA ASN A 74 -7.29 3.82 19.25
C ASN A 74 -7.52 5.33 19.02
N SER A 75 -7.25 5.85 17.82
CA SER A 75 -7.49 7.26 17.49
C SER A 75 -8.98 7.57 17.40
N THR A 76 -9.38 8.74 17.90
CA THR A 76 -10.75 9.24 17.82
C THR A 76 -11.01 10.00 16.51
N ALA A 77 -12.29 10.17 16.17
CA ALA A 77 -12.69 10.99 15.01
C ALA A 77 -12.24 12.46 15.12
N ARG A 78 -12.03 12.97 16.34
CA ARG A 78 -11.57 14.35 16.59
C ARG A 78 -10.06 14.50 16.47
N GLU A 79 -9.29 13.44 16.70
CA GLU A 79 -7.83 13.46 16.59
C GLU A 79 -7.37 13.26 15.15
N ARG A 80 -8.07 12.45 14.35
CA ARG A 80 -7.67 12.11 12.97
C ARG A 80 -7.43 13.32 12.05
N PRO A 81 -8.23 14.41 12.08
CA PRO A 81 -7.92 15.61 11.28
C PRO A 81 -6.54 16.21 11.62
N LEU A 82 -6.15 16.22 12.89
CA LEU A 82 -4.84 16.73 13.32
C LEU A 82 -3.70 15.80 12.89
N ILE A 83 -3.91 14.49 12.99
CA ILE A 83 -2.95 13.49 12.50
C ILE A 83 -2.78 13.64 10.99
N GLN A 84 -3.87 13.85 10.25
CA GLN A 84 -3.82 14.08 8.81
C GLN A 84 -3.02 15.32 8.44
N GLU A 85 -3.23 16.45 9.11
CA GLU A 85 -2.47 17.68 8.87
C GLU A 85 -0.97 17.48 9.12
N GLN A 86 -0.61 16.78 10.19
CA GLN A 86 0.79 16.43 10.49
C GLN A 86 1.39 15.53 9.41
N MET A 87 0.65 14.52 8.96
CA MET A 87 1.06 13.61 7.89
C MET A 87 1.26 14.33 6.56
N VAL A 88 0.35 15.25 6.21
CA VAL A 88 0.46 16.10 5.02
C VAL A 88 1.71 16.96 5.10
N ALA A 89 1.89 17.71 6.19
CA ALA A 89 3.05 18.59 6.35
C ALA A 89 4.38 17.82 6.28
N ARG A 90 4.46 16.67 6.97
CA ARG A 90 5.66 15.81 6.93
C ARG A 90 5.95 15.28 5.53
N TYR A 91 4.94 14.73 4.85
CA TYR A 91 5.10 14.22 3.50
C TYR A 91 5.58 15.31 2.54
N GLN A 92 5.00 16.52 2.59
CA GLN A 92 5.39 17.63 1.74
C GLN A 92 6.84 18.06 1.96
N VAL A 93 7.30 18.09 3.21
CA VAL A 93 8.71 18.38 3.52
C VAL A 93 9.63 17.27 3.01
N MET A 94 9.26 16.00 3.16
CA MET A 94 10.01 14.87 2.61
C MET A 94 10.15 15.00 1.09
N LYS A 95 9.03 15.27 0.41
CA LYS A 95 8.96 15.44 -1.03
C LYS A 95 9.83 16.60 -1.52
N LYS A 96 9.64 17.80 -0.95
CA LYS A 96 10.44 19.00 -1.27
C LYS A 96 11.94 18.76 -1.05
N LYS A 97 12.33 17.98 -0.04
CA LYS A 97 13.73 17.71 0.26
C LYS A 97 14.43 16.94 -0.85
N TRP A 98 13.87 15.83 -1.35
CA TRP A 98 14.50 15.11 -2.46
C TRP A 98 14.41 15.90 -3.77
N GLN A 99 13.33 16.66 -4.00
CA GLN A 99 13.20 17.52 -5.18
C GLN A 99 14.30 18.60 -5.23
N HIS A 100 14.70 19.15 -4.09
CA HIS A 100 15.80 20.10 -4.01
C HIS A 100 17.16 19.46 -4.32
N VAL A 101 17.40 18.23 -3.86
CA VAL A 101 18.65 17.51 -4.12
C VAL A 101 18.70 16.98 -5.56
N PHE A 102 17.56 16.63 -6.15
CA PHE A 102 17.43 16.11 -7.51
C PHE A 102 16.45 16.92 -8.36
N PRO A 103 16.76 18.19 -8.74
CA PRO A 103 15.85 19.01 -9.53
C PRO A 103 15.48 18.37 -10.88
N GLY A 104 16.41 17.64 -11.50
CA GLY A 104 16.18 16.92 -12.76
C GLY A 104 15.19 15.77 -12.64
N ALA A 105 14.96 15.26 -11.42
CA ALA A 105 13.98 14.21 -11.14
C ALA A 105 12.58 14.75 -10.84
N VAL A 106 12.38 16.08 -10.74
CA VAL A 106 11.05 16.67 -10.50
C VAL A 106 10.12 16.46 -11.70
N CYS A 107 10.67 16.48 -12.91
CA CYS A 107 9.95 16.16 -14.12
C CYS A 107 10.50 14.86 -14.71
N LEU A 108 9.62 13.94 -15.06
CA LEU A 108 10.00 12.74 -15.79
C LEU A 108 10.65 13.16 -17.11
N GLN A 109 11.91 12.77 -17.32
CA GLN A 109 12.64 13.09 -18.53
C GLN A 109 12.11 12.24 -19.69
N LEU A 110 11.48 12.89 -20.67
CA LEU A 110 10.90 12.22 -21.82
C LEU A 110 11.77 12.44 -23.04
N ASN A 111 11.96 11.38 -23.82
CA ASN A 111 12.61 11.47 -25.13
C ASN A 111 11.67 12.05 -26.21
N GLY A 112 10.48 12.55 -25.81
CA GLY A 112 9.50 13.21 -26.68
C GLY A 112 8.70 12.30 -27.62
N THR A 113 9.00 11.01 -27.66
CA THR A 113 8.33 10.04 -28.57
C THR A 113 7.05 9.45 -28.01
N ASP A 114 6.85 9.51 -26.69
CA ASP A 114 5.70 8.92 -26.01
C ASP A 114 4.64 10.00 -25.72
N ALA A 115 3.61 10.04 -26.57
CA ALA A 115 2.54 11.02 -26.47
C ALA A 115 1.72 10.86 -25.17
N GLU A 116 1.55 9.63 -24.66
CA GLU A 116 0.82 9.39 -23.40
C GLU A 116 1.61 9.94 -22.21
N LEU A 117 2.92 9.72 -22.17
CA LEU A 117 3.75 10.27 -21.10
C LEU A 117 3.84 11.80 -21.15
N VAL A 118 3.87 12.40 -22.35
CA VAL A 118 3.80 13.86 -22.49
C VAL A 118 2.46 14.39 -21.94
N ALA A 119 1.35 13.70 -22.23
CA ALA A 119 0.05 14.04 -21.66
C ALA A 119 0.02 13.86 -20.13
N ALA A 120 0.59 12.77 -19.61
CA ALA A 120 0.71 12.51 -18.17
C ALA A 120 1.40 13.66 -17.44
N VAL A 121 2.53 14.13 -17.97
CA VAL A 121 3.26 15.30 -17.45
C VAL A 121 2.37 16.53 -17.43
N LYS A 122 1.63 16.80 -18.51
CA LYS A 122 0.73 17.96 -18.57
C LYS A 122 -0.37 17.88 -17.52
N PHE A 123 -1.08 16.76 -17.41
CA PHE A 123 -2.16 16.59 -16.43
C PHE A 123 -1.65 16.71 -14.99
N PHE A 124 -0.48 16.13 -14.71
CA PHE A 124 0.15 16.25 -13.40
C PHE A 124 0.46 17.71 -13.03
N HIS A 125 1.07 18.47 -13.93
CA HIS A 125 1.36 19.90 -13.69
C HIS A 125 0.08 20.71 -13.45
N GLN A 126 -0.97 20.47 -14.23
CA GLN A 126 -2.26 21.13 -14.03
C GLN A 126 -2.83 20.84 -12.64
N ARG A 127 -2.76 19.59 -12.17
CA ARG A 127 -3.19 19.19 -10.82
C ARG A 127 -2.36 19.87 -9.73
N GLN A 128 -1.04 19.94 -9.88
CA GLN A 128 -0.16 20.64 -8.91
C GLN A 128 -0.51 22.13 -8.79
N ILE A 129 -0.77 22.80 -9.92
CA ILE A 129 -1.20 24.21 -9.94
C ILE A 129 -2.54 24.37 -9.21
N GLN A 130 -3.49 23.47 -9.46
CA GLN A 130 -4.80 23.50 -8.79
C GLN A 130 -4.64 23.36 -7.26
N ILE A 131 -3.86 22.37 -6.81
CA ILE A 131 -3.59 22.15 -5.38
C ILE A 131 -2.96 23.40 -4.75
N GLN A 132 -1.99 24.02 -5.44
CA GLN A 132 -1.33 25.24 -4.94
C GLN A 132 -2.30 26.43 -4.85
N ASN A 133 -3.21 26.56 -5.82
CA ASN A 133 -4.25 27.61 -5.81
C ASN A 133 -5.25 27.38 -4.67
N GLU A 134 -5.72 26.15 -4.47
CA GLU A 134 -6.62 25.78 -3.38
C GLU A 134 -5.97 26.03 -2.01
N ALA A 135 -4.70 25.63 -1.84
CA ALA A 135 -3.93 25.91 -0.62
C ALA A 135 -3.78 27.41 -0.34
N SER A 136 -3.68 28.23 -1.39
CA SER A 136 -3.58 29.68 -1.28
C SER A 136 -4.89 30.36 -0.92
N GLN A 137 -6.03 29.66 -1.06
CA GLN A 137 -7.37 30.14 -0.70
C GLN A 137 -7.80 29.72 0.71
N LEU A 138 -7.02 28.86 1.38
CA LEU A 138 -7.33 28.44 2.75
C LEU A 138 -7.31 29.62 3.73
N PRO A 139 -8.14 29.57 4.80
CA PRO A 139 -8.12 30.56 5.87
C PRO A 139 -6.72 30.77 6.44
N GLU A 140 -6.40 32.01 6.83
CA GLU A 140 -5.08 32.39 7.34
C GLU A 140 -4.66 31.53 8.54
N GLU A 141 -5.56 31.29 9.50
CA GLU A 141 -5.32 30.43 10.67
C GLU A 141 -4.90 29.00 10.27
N VAL A 142 -5.56 28.42 9.26
CA VAL A 142 -5.22 27.08 8.76
C VAL A 142 -3.85 27.10 8.10
N ARG A 143 -3.54 28.14 7.34
CA ARG A 143 -2.25 28.30 6.66
C ARG A 143 -1.10 28.46 7.65
N GLU A 144 -1.25 29.31 8.66
CA GLU A 144 -0.26 29.50 9.73
C GLU A 144 0.00 28.20 10.48
N ARG A 145 -1.07 27.46 10.83
CA ARG A 145 -0.95 26.15 11.46
C ARG A 145 -0.21 25.15 10.58
N MET A 146 -0.52 25.09 9.28
CA MET A 146 0.19 24.23 8.33
C MET A 146 1.67 24.62 8.21
N SER A 147 1.99 25.92 8.13
CA SER A 147 3.37 26.41 8.10
C SER A 147 4.15 26.02 9.37
N PHE A 148 3.51 26.08 10.54
CA PHE A 148 4.12 25.61 11.79
C PHE A 148 4.44 24.10 11.74
N LEU A 149 3.50 23.28 11.27
CA LEU A 149 3.71 21.84 11.11
C LEU A 149 4.82 21.52 10.08
N GLU A 150 4.88 22.26 8.98
CA GLU A 150 5.96 22.13 7.99
C GLU A 150 7.32 22.48 8.61
N LEU A 151 7.42 23.54 9.40
CA LEU A 151 8.66 23.91 10.10
C LEU A 151 9.09 22.80 11.07
N GLN A 152 8.15 22.25 11.84
CA GLN A 152 8.43 21.13 12.74
C GLN A 152 8.97 19.92 11.97
N ALA A 153 8.36 19.58 10.83
CA ALA A 153 8.82 18.49 9.98
C ALA A 153 10.21 18.77 9.37
N GLN A 154 10.51 20.01 8.97
CA GLN A 154 11.82 20.39 8.47
C GLN A 154 12.92 20.18 9.51
N VAL A 155 12.67 20.56 10.76
CA VAL A 155 13.60 20.36 11.88
C VAL A 155 13.85 18.86 12.11
N LEU A 156 12.79 18.05 12.15
CA LEU A 156 12.91 16.60 12.34
C LEU A 156 13.72 15.93 11.22
N LEU A 157 13.50 16.35 9.99
CA LEU A 157 14.11 15.73 8.80
C LEU A 157 15.44 16.38 8.41
N GLN A 158 15.90 17.43 9.12
CA GLN A 158 17.11 18.18 8.77
C GLN A 158 18.34 17.27 8.65
N ARG A 159 18.47 16.31 9.57
CA ARG A 159 19.62 15.39 9.66
C ARG A 159 19.57 14.22 8.69
N VAL A 160 18.46 14.00 8.00
CA VAL A 160 18.37 12.95 6.98
C VAL A 160 19.23 13.35 5.78
N THR A 161 20.17 12.49 5.39
CA THR A 161 21.00 12.64 4.21
C THR A 161 20.67 11.54 3.21
N PHE A 162 20.87 11.81 1.92
CA PHE A 162 20.59 10.84 0.85
C PHE A 162 21.91 10.30 0.29
N ASN A 163 21.97 8.99 0.07
CA ASN A 163 23.00 8.43 -0.80
C ASN A 163 22.64 8.77 -2.24
N VAL A 164 23.40 9.71 -2.83
CA VAL A 164 23.06 10.28 -4.14
C VAL A 164 23.07 9.22 -5.24
N ALA A 165 24.04 8.31 -5.23
CA ALA A 165 24.18 7.28 -6.25
C ALA A 165 23.04 6.25 -6.19
N GLU A 166 22.73 5.76 -4.99
CA GLU A 166 21.66 4.77 -4.79
C GLU A 166 20.28 5.34 -5.12
N LEU A 167 19.98 6.57 -4.67
CA LEU A 167 18.70 7.20 -4.95
C LEU A 167 18.55 7.56 -6.44
N GLN A 168 19.63 7.99 -7.11
CA GLN A 168 19.61 8.21 -8.56
C GLN A 168 19.29 6.93 -9.33
N GLU A 169 19.86 5.79 -8.90
CA GLU A 169 19.56 4.50 -9.50
C GLU A 169 18.12 4.07 -9.23
N ALA A 170 17.62 4.25 -8.00
CA ALA A 170 16.22 3.99 -7.67
C ALA A 170 15.26 4.81 -8.56
N ILE A 171 15.50 6.11 -8.71
CA ILE A 171 14.73 6.99 -9.61
C ILE A 171 14.74 6.45 -11.04
N ARG A 172 15.90 6.02 -11.55
CA ARG A 172 16.03 5.46 -12.90
C ARG A 172 15.17 4.20 -13.10
N ILE A 173 15.11 3.32 -12.09
CA ILE A 173 14.27 2.11 -12.15
C ILE A 173 12.79 2.49 -12.06
N ILE A 174 12.41 3.40 -11.14
CA ILE A 174 11.05 3.92 -11.01
C ILE A 174 10.56 4.52 -12.34
N ASP A 175 11.39 5.32 -13.01
CA ASP A 175 11.09 5.96 -14.30
C ASP A 175 10.83 4.95 -15.43
N LYS A 176 11.32 3.72 -15.28
CA LYS A 176 11.06 2.61 -16.20
C LYS A 176 9.81 1.80 -15.83
N ASP A 177 9.53 1.66 -14.53
CA ASP A 177 8.45 0.81 -14.02
C ASP A 177 7.09 1.51 -14.01
N VAL A 178 7.06 2.78 -13.61
CA VAL A 178 5.81 3.55 -13.50
C VAL A 178 5.04 3.65 -14.82
N PRO A 179 5.66 4.01 -15.97
CA PRO A 179 4.94 4.13 -17.25
C PRO A 179 4.17 2.88 -17.70
N ARG A 180 4.57 1.69 -17.22
CA ARG A 180 3.97 0.40 -17.58
C ARG A 180 3.07 -0.18 -16.48
N THR A 181 2.81 0.56 -15.40
CA THR A 181 2.02 0.09 -14.26
C THR A 181 0.53 0.15 -14.57
N ASP A 182 -0.15 -0.99 -14.43
CA ASP A 182 -1.62 -1.15 -14.39
C ASP A 182 -2.38 -0.35 -15.45
N ARG A 183 -1.88 -0.38 -16.68
CA ARG A 183 -2.39 0.40 -17.84
C ARG A 183 -3.77 -0.06 -18.30
N ASP A 184 -4.24 -1.20 -17.82
CA ASP A 184 -5.59 -1.72 -18.01
C ASP A 184 -6.62 -1.05 -17.08
N LEU A 185 -6.18 -0.35 -16.03
CA LEU A 185 -7.07 0.36 -15.11
C LEU A 185 -7.45 1.73 -15.64
N THR A 186 -8.76 2.03 -15.62
CA THR A 186 -9.29 3.36 -15.99
C THR A 186 -8.70 4.49 -15.14
N TYR A 187 -8.22 4.19 -13.93
CA TYR A 187 -7.57 5.15 -13.03
C TYR A 187 -6.30 5.79 -13.63
N TYR A 188 -5.62 5.09 -14.55
CA TYR A 188 -4.42 5.58 -15.21
C TYR A 188 -4.64 5.97 -16.68
N LEU A 189 -5.89 6.00 -17.17
CA LEU A 189 -6.21 6.40 -18.54
C LEU A 189 -6.62 7.87 -18.62
N ASP A 190 -6.56 8.44 -19.82
CA ASP A 190 -6.98 9.82 -20.12
C ASP A 190 -6.35 10.86 -19.15
N GLU A 191 -7.15 11.69 -18.49
CA GLU A 191 -6.67 12.65 -17.50
C GLU A 191 -6.00 11.97 -16.29
N GLY A 192 -6.37 10.71 -16.00
CA GLY A 192 -5.78 9.84 -14.99
C GLY A 192 -4.33 9.44 -15.29
N LEU A 193 -3.82 9.68 -16.50
CA LEU A 193 -2.39 9.56 -16.82
C LEU A 193 -1.51 10.36 -15.83
N GLY A 194 -2.00 11.49 -15.32
CA GLY A 194 -1.31 12.28 -14.29
C GLY A 194 -1.06 11.50 -12.99
N ASN A 195 -1.89 10.50 -12.67
CA ASN A 195 -1.73 9.66 -11.48
C ASN A 195 -0.49 8.76 -11.54
N LEU A 196 0.07 8.50 -12.73
CA LEU A 196 1.36 7.82 -12.86
C LEU A 196 2.49 8.65 -12.23
N LEU A 197 2.45 9.97 -12.40
CA LEU A 197 3.46 10.85 -11.80
C LEU A 197 3.24 11.06 -10.30
N VAL A 198 2.00 10.95 -9.83
CA VAL A 198 1.71 10.86 -8.38
C VAL A 198 2.32 9.58 -7.81
N LEU A 199 2.11 8.42 -8.45
CA LEU A 199 2.71 7.15 -8.07
C LEU A 199 4.24 7.23 -8.02
N ARG A 200 4.84 7.85 -9.05
CA ARG A 200 6.27 8.11 -9.12
C ARG A 200 6.78 8.93 -7.93
N ASP A 201 6.13 10.03 -7.62
CA ASP A 201 6.55 10.91 -6.52
C ASP A 201 6.45 10.22 -5.15
N ILE A 202 5.43 9.36 -4.95
CA ILE A 202 5.31 8.53 -3.74
C ILE A 202 6.49 7.56 -3.63
N LEU A 203 6.82 6.85 -4.71
CA LEU A 203 7.90 5.86 -4.73
C LEU A 203 9.28 6.50 -4.52
N ILE A 204 9.55 7.65 -5.14
CA ILE A 204 10.80 8.39 -4.93
C ILE A 204 10.89 8.89 -3.49
N THR A 205 9.79 9.43 -2.96
CA THR A 205 9.74 9.87 -1.56
C THR A 205 9.97 8.69 -0.61
N TYR A 206 9.40 7.51 -0.90
CA TYR A 206 9.65 6.31 -0.11
C TYR A 206 11.12 5.89 -0.16
N ALA A 207 11.69 5.75 -1.36
CA ALA A 207 13.07 5.29 -1.56
C ALA A 207 14.08 6.23 -0.88
N ALA A 208 13.85 7.55 -0.93
CA ALA A 208 14.74 8.54 -0.32
C ALA A 208 14.77 8.48 1.22
N PHE A 209 13.67 8.04 1.86
CA PHE A 209 13.54 8.03 3.32
C PHE A 209 13.57 6.62 3.93
N HIS A 210 13.68 5.57 3.11
CA HIS A 210 13.85 4.19 3.53
C HIS A 210 15.03 3.54 2.76
N PRO A 211 16.26 4.06 2.91
CA PRO A 211 17.39 3.66 2.07
C PRO A 211 17.78 2.18 2.20
N ASP A 212 17.47 1.53 3.33
CA ASP A 212 17.75 0.11 3.56
C ASP A 212 17.11 -0.79 2.49
N VAL A 213 15.94 -0.41 2.00
CA VAL A 213 15.20 -1.13 0.93
C VAL A 213 15.23 -0.32 -0.36
N SER A 214 15.19 1.01 -0.23
CA SER A 214 15.09 1.95 -1.34
C SER A 214 13.91 1.60 -2.25
N TYR A 215 14.15 1.41 -3.55
CA TYR A 215 13.18 0.90 -4.51
C TYR A 215 13.63 -0.43 -5.09
N ALA A 216 12.72 -1.40 -5.07
CA ALA A 216 12.85 -2.68 -5.74
C ALA A 216 11.68 -2.90 -6.71
N GLN A 217 11.96 -3.53 -7.85
CA GLN A 217 10.97 -3.79 -8.89
C GLN A 217 9.77 -4.58 -8.31
N GLY A 218 8.56 -4.11 -8.60
CA GLY A 218 7.31 -4.66 -8.05
C GLY A 218 6.70 -3.80 -6.94
N MET A 219 7.47 -2.89 -6.34
CA MET A 219 6.92 -1.92 -5.39
C MET A 219 5.94 -0.94 -6.03
N ASN A 220 6.11 -0.62 -7.33
CA ASN A 220 5.15 0.15 -8.11
C ASN A 220 3.76 -0.53 -8.16
N ASP A 221 3.73 -1.86 -8.32
CA ASP A 221 2.48 -2.64 -8.37
C ASP A 221 1.78 -2.63 -7.01
N LEU A 222 2.54 -2.76 -5.92
CA LEU A 222 2.03 -2.63 -4.57
C LEU A 222 1.48 -1.23 -4.30
N CYS A 223 2.26 -0.19 -4.59
CA CYS A 223 1.90 1.19 -4.32
C CYS A 223 0.68 1.64 -5.16
N SER A 224 0.58 1.16 -6.40
CA SER A 224 -0.58 1.36 -7.28
C SER A 224 -1.89 0.94 -6.60
N ARG A 225 -1.93 -0.22 -5.92
CA ARG A 225 -3.14 -0.66 -5.20
C ARG A 225 -3.62 0.36 -4.18
N PHE A 226 -2.71 0.92 -3.40
CA PHE A 226 -3.02 1.96 -2.41
C PHE A 226 -3.51 3.23 -3.09
N LEU A 227 -2.85 3.66 -4.16
CA LEU A 227 -3.21 4.89 -4.86
C LEU A 227 -4.61 4.80 -5.48
N VAL A 228 -4.92 3.70 -6.15
CA VAL A 228 -6.25 3.48 -6.75
C VAL A 228 -7.35 3.44 -5.69
N VAL A 229 -7.07 2.89 -4.51
CA VAL A 229 -8.06 2.75 -3.43
C VAL A 229 -8.27 4.04 -2.64
N LEU A 230 -7.18 4.73 -2.30
CA LEU A 230 -7.20 5.90 -1.42
C LEU A 230 -7.36 7.21 -2.18
N ASP A 231 -6.99 7.24 -3.47
CA ASP A 231 -7.01 8.41 -4.35
C ASP A 231 -6.38 9.67 -3.71
N SER A 232 -5.36 9.46 -2.90
CA SER A 232 -4.68 10.52 -2.15
C SER A 232 -3.20 10.21 -2.04
N GLU A 233 -2.37 11.12 -2.50
CA GLU A 233 -0.91 10.97 -2.51
C GLU A 233 -0.35 10.73 -1.09
N VAL A 234 -0.80 11.52 -0.13
CA VAL A 234 -0.35 11.48 1.26
C VAL A 234 -0.82 10.20 1.95
N GLU A 235 -2.09 9.84 1.83
CA GLU A 235 -2.65 8.65 2.46
C GLU A 235 -2.03 7.37 1.89
N THR A 236 -1.78 7.39 0.57
CA THR A 236 -1.07 6.32 -0.12
C THR A 236 0.35 6.16 0.39
N PHE A 237 1.11 7.26 0.51
CA PHE A 237 2.47 7.21 1.03
C PHE A 237 2.53 6.60 2.43
N TRP A 238 1.68 7.05 3.36
CA TRP A 238 1.72 6.57 4.74
C TRP A 238 1.24 5.11 4.85
N SER A 239 0.14 4.75 4.17
CA SER A 239 -0.35 3.36 4.15
C SER A 239 0.66 2.41 3.52
N PHE A 240 1.30 2.81 2.41
CA PHE A 240 2.36 2.05 1.77
C PHE A 240 3.61 1.93 2.66
N SER A 241 4.01 3.02 3.32
CA SER A 241 5.19 2.99 4.20
C SER A 241 4.98 2.05 5.39
N CYS A 242 3.83 2.15 6.07
CA CYS A 242 3.48 1.25 7.17
C CYS A 242 3.32 -0.20 6.70
N TYR A 243 2.78 -0.43 5.50
CA TYR A 243 2.78 -1.75 4.88
C TYR A 243 4.21 -2.30 4.73
N MET A 244 5.14 -1.48 4.24
CA MET A 244 6.51 -1.88 3.96
C MET A 244 7.34 -2.09 5.23
N GLU A 245 6.98 -1.54 6.40
CA GLU A 245 7.67 -1.84 7.66
C GLU A 245 7.71 -3.35 7.96
N ASN A 246 6.65 -4.08 7.59
CA ASN A 246 6.54 -5.52 7.81
C ASN A 246 7.01 -6.37 6.62
N PHE A 247 7.06 -5.79 5.41
CA PHE A 247 7.27 -6.52 4.14
C PHE A 247 8.55 -6.11 3.40
N SER A 248 9.25 -5.09 3.88
CA SER A 248 10.53 -4.61 3.35
C SER A 248 11.53 -5.72 3.11
N LYS A 249 11.64 -6.64 4.08
CA LYS A 249 12.56 -7.78 4.03
C LYS A 249 12.38 -8.64 2.79
N ASP A 250 11.15 -8.80 2.30
CA ASP A 250 10.84 -9.61 1.12
C ASP A 250 11.46 -9.04 -0.18
N PHE A 251 11.76 -7.74 -0.19
CA PHE A 251 12.33 -7.03 -1.34
C PHE A 251 13.88 -7.01 -1.35
N HIS A 252 14.53 -7.57 -0.33
CA HIS A 252 15.97 -7.83 -0.37
C HIS A 252 16.28 -9.08 -1.20
N ALA A 253 17.52 -9.21 -1.68
CA ALA A 253 17.96 -10.30 -2.55
C ALA A 253 17.58 -11.72 -2.06
N ASP A 254 17.66 -11.96 -0.75
CA ASP A 254 17.35 -13.25 -0.13
C ASP A 254 16.02 -13.26 0.64
N GLY A 255 15.26 -12.16 0.58
CA GLY A 255 14.09 -11.91 1.42
C GLY A 255 13.00 -12.96 1.32
N LEU A 256 12.72 -13.37 0.07
CA LEU A 256 11.66 -14.31 -0.24
C LEU A 256 12.13 -15.77 -0.22
N HIS A 257 13.44 -16.01 -0.15
CA HIS A 257 14.01 -17.36 -0.27
C HIS A 257 13.42 -18.30 0.78
N ARG A 258 13.35 -17.83 2.03
CA ARG A 258 12.79 -18.62 3.13
C ARG A 258 11.31 -18.96 2.93
N LYS A 259 10.51 -18.04 2.39
CA LYS A 259 9.09 -18.29 2.12
C LYS A 259 8.93 -19.34 1.02
N ILE A 260 9.72 -19.24 -0.04
CA ILE A 260 9.73 -20.22 -1.15
C ILE A 260 10.14 -21.62 -0.66
N GLU A 261 11.17 -21.73 0.19
CA GLU A 261 11.55 -23.00 0.81
C GLU A 261 10.41 -23.62 1.64
N LEU A 262 9.69 -22.80 2.41
CA LEU A 262 8.55 -23.25 3.19
C LEU A 262 7.41 -23.75 2.29
N GLU A 263 7.11 -23.06 1.19
CA GLU A 263 6.12 -23.52 0.21
C GLU A 263 6.50 -24.88 -0.40
N ALA A 264 7.78 -25.08 -0.74
CA ALA A 264 8.26 -26.36 -1.25
C ALA A 264 8.13 -27.48 -0.20
N ALA A 265 8.46 -27.19 1.06
CA ALA A 265 8.29 -28.13 2.17
C ALA A 265 6.81 -28.47 2.41
N LEU A 266 5.92 -27.47 2.37
CA LEU A 266 4.48 -27.68 2.50
C LEU A 266 3.93 -28.52 1.35
N LEU A 267 4.34 -28.26 0.10
CA LEU A 267 3.91 -29.08 -1.03
C LEU A 267 4.37 -30.53 -0.86
N LYS A 268 5.58 -30.76 -0.38
CA LYS A 268 6.11 -32.10 -0.14
C LYS A 268 5.25 -32.89 0.85
N GLU A 269 4.73 -32.23 1.89
CA GLU A 269 3.85 -32.85 2.89
C GLU A 269 2.43 -33.06 2.35
N LEU A 270 1.90 -32.13 1.53
CA LEU A 270 0.53 -32.18 1.01
C LEU A 270 0.38 -33.10 -0.21
N ASP A 271 1.32 -33.04 -1.14
CA ASP A 271 1.36 -33.83 -2.37
C ASP A 271 2.81 -34.24 -2.71
N PRO A 272 3.31 -35.34 -2.09
CA PRO A 272 4.66 -35.83 -2.33
C PRO A 272 4.93 -36.22 -3.79
N LEU A 273 3.90 -36.66 -4.53
CA LEU A 273 4.02 -37.10 -5.92
C LEU A 273 4.25 -35.89 -6.83
N LEU A 274 3.47 -34.82 -6.66
CA LEU A 274 3.67 -33.58 -7.40
C LEU A 274 5.03 -32.95 -7.07
N HIS A 275 5.41 -32.92 -5.79
CA HIS A 275 6.74 -32.41 -5.41
C HIS A 275 7.86 -33.23 -6.08
N ALA A 276 7.80 -34.56 -6.07
CA ALA A 276 8.80 -35.40 -6.72
C ALA A 276 8.88 -35.19 -8.25
N HIS A 277 7.73 -34.96 -8.89
CA HIS A 277 7.69 -34.60 -10.31
C HIS A 277 8.39 -33.26 -10.57
N LEU A 278 8.09 -32.21 -9.78
CA LEU A 278 8.75 -30.91 -9.90
C LEU A 278 10.27 -31.02 -9.69
N VAL A 279 10.72 -31.82 -8.74
CA VAL A 279 12.16 -32.08 -8.53
C VAL A 279 12.79 -32.75 -9.75
N THR A 280 12.11 -33.72 -10.36
CA THR A 280 12.60 -34.42 -11.56
C THR A 280 12.78 -33.45 -12.73
N ASP A 281 11.93 -32.44 -12.82
CA ASP A 281 11.96 -31.41 -13.87
C ASP A 281 12.85 -30.19 -13.52
N ASN A 282 13.65 -30.25 -12.45
CA ASN A 282 14.50 -29.14 -11.95
C ASN A 282 13.71 -27.88 -11.52
N MET A 283 12.50 -28.08 -11.00
CA MET A 283 11.59 -27.04 -10.50
C MET A 283 11.48 -27.03 -8.96
N ASP A 284 12.42 -27.70 -8.27
CA ASP A 284 12.51 -27.82 -6.80
C ASP A 284 12.76 -26.49 -6.08
N ARG A 285 13.25 -25.47 -6.79
CA ARG A 285 13.49 -24.13 -6.24
C ARG A 285 12.28 -23.21 -6.26
N PHE A 286 11.17 -23.62 -6.87
CA PHE A 286 9.88 -22.90 -6.84
C PHE A 286 9.97 -21.42 -7.26
N THR A 287 10.94 -21.06 -8.11
CA THR A 287 11.18 -19.67 -8.55
C THR A 287 9.99 -19.11 -9.33
N PHE A 288 9.15 -19.97 -9.91
CA PHE A 288 7.90 -19.59 -10.55
C PHE A 288 6.90 -18.93 -9.57
N CYS A 289 6.94 -19.26 -8.28
CA CYS A 289 6.11 -18.63 -7.24
C CYS A 289 6.66 -17.28 -6.76
N HIS A 290 7.85 -16.85 -7.18
CA HIS A 290 8.48 -15.63 -6.65
C HIS A 290 7.58 -14.40 -6.83
N ARG A 291 7.05 -14.19 -8.03
CA ARG A 291 6.13 -13.07 -8.31
C ARG A 291 4.85 -13.16 -7.49
N TRP A 292 4.33 -14.37 -7.30
CA TRP A 292 3.10 -14.61 -6.56
C TRP A 292 3.24 -14.19 -5.12
N LEU A 293 4.30 -14.63 -4.45
CA LEU A 293 4.54 -14.32 -3.05
C LEU A 293 4.94 -12.85 -2.85
N LEU A 294 5.81 -12.31 -3.71
CA LEU A 294 6.27 -10.92 -3.60
C LEU A 294 5.13 -9.91 -3.76
N LEU A 295 4.21 -10.17 -4.70
CA LEU A 295 3.11 -9.26 -5.00
C LEU A 295 1.78 -9.70 -4.35
N GLY A 296 1.77 -10.72 -3.49
CA GLY A 296 0.52 -11.26 -2.94
C GLY A 296 -0.52 -11.58 -4.02
N PHE A 297 -0.06 -12.23 -5.10
CA PHE A 297 -0.84 -12.67 -6.26
C PHE A 297 -1.53 -11.57 -7.08
N GLN A 298 -1.18 -10.29 -6.92
CA GLN A 298 -1.83 -9.19 -7.67
C GLN A 298 -1.89 -9.42 -9.18
N ARG A 299 -0.83 -10.00 -9.77
CA ARG A 299 -0.72 -10.23 -11.22
C ARG A 299 -1.47 -11.46 -11.71
N GLU A 300 -2.05 -12.25 -10.81
CA GLU A 300 -2.72 -13.52 -11.14
C GLU A 300 -4.26 -13.39 -11.08
N PHE A 301 -4.77 -12.26 -10.61
CA PHE A 301 -6.19 -12.00 -10.43
C PHE A 301 -6.60 -10.65 -11.04
N GLU A 302 -7.88 -10.54 -11.40
CA GLU A 302 -8.49 -9.27 -11.78
C GLU A 302 -8.37 -8.25 -10.62
N HIS A 303 -8.26 -6.96 -10.93
CA HIS A 303 -7.95 -5.94 -9.93
C HIS A 303 -8.85 -5.98 -8.68
N CYS A 304 -10.17 -6.12 -8.85
CA CYS A 304 -11.09 -6.21 -7.72
C CYS A 304 -10.91 -7.47 -6.87
N GLU A 305 -10.48 -8.58 -7.46
CA GLU A 305 -10.20 -9.85 -6.76
C GLU A 305 -8.85 -9.77 -6.05
N ALA A 306 -7.84 -9.21 -6.71
CA ALA A 306 -6.54 -8.95 -6.13
C ALA A 306 -6.63 -8.08 -4.87
N LEU A 307 -7.48 -7.03 -4.86
CA LEU A 307 -7.70 -6.20 -3.68
C LEU A 307 -8.34 -6.99 -2.52
N ARG A 308 -9.34 -7.83 -2.80
CA ARG A 308 -9.98 -8.66 -1.75
C ARG A 308 -9.02 -9.69 -1.18
N LEU A 309 -8.25 -10.37 -2.04
CA LEU A 309 -7.23 -11.31 -1.62
C LEU A 309 -6.18 -10.60 -0.74
N PHE A 310 -5.75 -9.41 -1.15
CA PHE A 310 -4.82 -8.60 -0.39
C PHE A 310 -5.36 -8.24 1.00
N GLU A 311 -6.62 -7.82 1.11
CA GLU A 311 -7.27 -7.55 2.39
C GLU A 311 -7.30 -8.78 3.31
N VAL A 312 -7.66 -9.94 2.78
CA VAL A 312 -7.74 -11.19 3.54
C VAL A 312 -6.36 -11.63 4.01
N LEU A 313 -5.35 -11.59 3.12
CA LEU A 313 -3.97 -11.93 3.45
C LEU A 313 -3.38 -10.97 4.49
N ARG A 314 -3.80 -9.70 4.50
CA ARG A 314 -3.21 -8.64 5.32
C ARG A 314 -4.00 -8.24 6.56
N CYS A 315 -5.14 -8.88 6.80
CA CYS A 315 -5.86 -8.71 8.05
C CYS A 315 -5.23 -9.49 9.21
N ASP A 316 -4.25 -10.35 8.94
CA ASP A 316 -3.49 -11.14 9.92
C ASP A 316 -4.39 -11.85 10.96
N TYR A 317 -5.58 -12.26 10.54
CA TYR A 317 -6.59 -12.84 11.44
C TYR A 317 -6.22 -14.26 11.86
N LEU A 318 -5.56 -15.03 10.99
CA LEU A 318 -5.11 -16.38 11.30
C LEU A 318 -3.96 -16.35 12.32
N GLU A 319 -3.03 -15.42 12.16
CA GLU A 319 -1.94 -15.15 13.09
C GLU A 319 -2.48 -14.74 14.45
N LEU A 320 -3.47 -13.83 14.47
CA LEU A 320 -4.15 -13.41 15.69
C LEU A 320 -4.79 -14.60 16.42
N ILE A 321 -5.50 -15.47 15.70
CA ILE A 321 -6.10 -16.68 16.31
C ILE A 321 -5.00 -17.62 16.82
N SER A 322 -3.95 -17.85 16.04
CA SER A 322 -2.86 -18.76 16.43
C SER A 322 -2.22 -18.31 17.74
N GLN A 323 -1.91 -17.02 17.85
CA GLN A 323 -1.36 -16.42 19.08
C GLN A 323 -2.31 -16.56 20.27
N GLN A 324 -3.61 -16.30 20.07
CA GLN A 324 -4.62 -16.44 21.12
C GLN A 324 -4.74 -17.90 21.62
N VAL A 325 -4.70 -18.87 20.70
CA VAL A 325 -4.74 -20.30 21.03
C VAL A 325 -3.48 -20.72 21.79
N GLU A 326 -2.31 -20.25 21.38
CA GLU A 326 -1.04 -20.51 22.07
C GLU A 326 -1.02 -19.92 23.49
N GLN A 327 -1.49 -18.69 23.65
CA GLN A 327 -1.63 -18.05 24.96
C GLN A 327 -2.58 -18.82 25.87
N ALA A 328 -3.74 -19.25 25.37
CA ALA A 328 -4.69 -20.06 26.14
C ALA A 328 -4.06 -21.37 26.61
N ARG A 329 -3.38 -22.10 25.71
CA ARG A 329 -2.64 -23.33 26.05
C ARG A 329 -1.53 -23.08 27.08
N TYR A 330 -0.85 -21.94 26.99
CA TYR A 330 0.17 -21.57 27.97
C TYR A 330 -0.44 -21.30 29.36
N GLN A 331 -1.57 -20.60 29.43
CA GLN A 331 -2.28 -20.37 30.69
C GLN A 331 -2.79 -21.68 31.30
N GLU A 332 -3.33 -22.60 30.49
CA GLU A 332 -3.72 -23.94 30.94
C GLU A 332 -2.55 -24.70 31.57
N ARG A 333 -1.36 -24.65 30.95
CA ARG A 333 -0.13 -25.25 31.51
C ARG A 333 0.28 -24.60 32.84
N LEU A 334 0.15 -23.27 32.99
CA LEU A 334 0.45 -22.58 34.24
C LEU A 334 -0.50 -23.01 35.37
N VAL A 335 -1.80 -23.08 35.07
CA VAL A 335 -2.82 -23.54 36.03
C VAL A 335 -2.56 -24.98 36.44
N GLN A 336 -2.27 -25.88 35.48
CA GLN A 336 -1.93 -27.28 35.75
C GLN A 336 -0.65 -27.42 36.58
N ASN A 337 0.39 -26.63 36.32
CA ASN A 337 1.63 -26.65 37.08
C ASN A 337 1.44 -26.15 38.53
N GLN A 338 0.59 -25.13 38.72
CA GLN A 338 0.23 -24.64 40.06
C GLN A 338 -0.61 -25.67 40.84
N THR A 339 -1.47 -26.44 40.17
CA THR A 339 -2.27 -27.51 40.82
C THR A 339 -1.47 -28.79 41.09
N THR A 340 -0.44 -29.08 40.29
CA THR A 340 0.39 -30.30 40.45
C THR A 340 1.66 -30.11 41.27
N GLY A 341 1.94 -28.90 41.78
CA GLY A 341 3.06 -28.64 42.70
C GLY A 341 4.45 -28.88 42.10
N LYS A 342 4.60 -28.87 40.77
CA LYS A 342 5.90 -29.02 40.11
C LYS A 342 6.52 -27.66 39.84
N THR A 343 7.48 -27.28 40.67
CA THR A 343 8.38 -26.14 40.43
C THR A 343 9.21 -26.41 39.17
N LEU A 344 9.11 -25.55 38.16
CA LEU A 344 9.99 -25.57 36.99
C LEU A 344 11.40 -25.20 37.43
N ASN A 345 12.31 -26.17 37.47
CA ASN A 345 13.74 -25.88 37.37
C ASN A 345 14.01 -25.39 35.95
N LEU A 346 14.34 -24.10 35.82
CA LEU A 346 14.87 -23.55 34.58
C LEU A 346 16.21 -24.21 34.25
N ILE A 347 16.32 -24.75 33.04
CA ILE A 347 17.56 -24.77 32.25
C ILE A 347 17.23 -24.16 30.90
#